data_AF-A0A2A3JQB9-F1
#
_entry.id   AF-A0A2A3JQB9-F1
#
_cell.length_a   1.000
_cell.length_b   1.000
_cell.length_c   1.000
_cell.angle_alpha   90.00
_cell.angle_beta   90.00
_cell.angle_gamma   90.00
#
_symmetry.space_group_name_H-M   'P 1'
#
loop_
_entity.id
_entity.type
_entity.pdbx_description
1 polymer ?
#
loop_
_entity_poly.entity_id
_entity_poly.type
_entity_poly.pdbx_seq_one_letter_code
_entity_poly.pdbx_strand_id
1 'polypeptide(L)'
;EVMNAEELDIAASTPRFRFDAAASAPAPQAAPVAASEEAKADLEALISDPAQPVVFFALEWCEFCWSVRKLFAAAGIEYLSVDLDGAAYREDDRGGALRKALAERTGAVTIPQIFIGGKHVGGATETFDAFNSGALQEMLAAEGREVHTEGIGNAYGFLPAWLHPRKPATA
;
A
#
# COMPACT_ATOMS: atom_id res chain seq x y z
N GLU A 1 -9.68 -18.31 40.38
CA GLU A 1 -9.80 -19.73 40.03
C GLU A 1 -8.43 -20.20 39.54
N VAL A 2 -7.95 -21.38 39.96
CA VAL A 2 -6.62 -21.89 39.59
C VAL A 2 -6.81 -22.92 38.49
N MET A 3 -6.06 -22.80 37.39
CA MET A 3 -6.17 -23.69 36.23
C MET A 3 -5.93 -25.15 36.62
N ASN A 4 -6.75 -26.05 36.10
CA ASN A 4 -6.58 -27.50 36.29
C ASN A 4 -5.48 -28.07 35.37
N ALA A 5 -5.16 -29.34 35.54
CA ALA A 5 -4.05 -29.97 34.80
C ALA A 5 -4.29 -30.03 33.28
N GLU A 6 -5.53 -30.24 32.83
CA GLU A 6 -5.87 -30.25 31.40
C GLU A 6 -5.79 -28.85 30.79
N GLU A 7 -6.24 -27.83 31.52
CA GLU A 7 -6.15 -26.43 31.12
C GLU A 7 -4.69 -25.96 31.02
N LEU A 8 -3.84 -26.42 31.94
CA LEU A 8 -2.40 -26.15 31.90
C LEU A 8 -1.72 -26.85 30.71
N ASP A 9 -2.14 -28.07 30.36
CA ASP A 9 -1.61 -28.79 29.20
C ASP A 9 -2.02 -28.11 27.88
N ILE A 10 -3.27 -27.68 27.76
CA ILE A 10 -3.75 -26.90 26.61
C ILE A 10 -2.98 -25.58 26.50
N ALA A 11 -2.76 -24.87 27.61
CA ALA A 11 -1.97 -23.63 27.61
C ALA A 11 -0.50 -23.86 27.24
N ALA A 12 0.06 -25.02 27.60
CA ALA A 12 1.44 -25.42 27.28
C ALA A 12 1.60 -26.03 25.88
N SER A 13 0.50 -26.42 25.22
CA SER A 13 0.48 -27.13 23.94
C SER A 13 1.07 -26.35 22.76
N THR A 14 1.26 -25.03 22.93
CA THR A 14 1.86 -24.16 21.92
C THR A 14 3.21 -23.62 22.41
N PRO A 15 4.33 -24.35 22.20
CA PRO A 15 5.62 -24.06 22.85
C PRO A 15 6.18 -22.65 22.64
N ARG A 16 5.80 -21.99 21.53
CA ARG A 16 6.26 -20.63 21.19
C ARG A 16 5.45 -19.50 21.81
N PHE A 17 4.30 -19.79 22.41
CA PHE A 17 3.35 -18.77 22.89
C PHE A 17 2.90 -19.09 24.32
N ARG A 18 3.88 -19.29 25.20
CA ARG A 18 3.68 -19.58 26.61
C ARG A 18 3.87 -18.33 27.46
N PHE A 19 2.95 -18.07 28.38
CA PHE A 19 3.04 -16.95 29.33
C PHE A 19 4.02 -17.20 30.48
N ASP A 20 4.36 -18.47 30.71
CA ASP A 20 5.20 -18.94 31.81
C ASP A 20 6.63 -19.29 31.36
N ALA A 21 6.95 -19.10 30.09
CA ALA A 21 8.30 -19.23 29.55
C ALA A 21 8.75 -17.92 28.92
N ALA A 22 10.03 -17.58 29.08
CA ALA A 22 10.62 -16.47 28.34
C ALA A 22 10.56 -16.77 26.84
N ALA A 23 10.18 -15.77 26.04
CA ALA A 23 10.21 -15.90 24.60
C ALA A 23 11.61 -16.33 24.14
N SER A 24 11.69 -17.40 23.36
CA SER A 24 12.93 -17.76 22.67
C SER A 24 13.32 -16.61 21.75
N ALA A 25 14.61 -16.27 21.69
CA ALA A 25 15.10 -15.25 20.76
C ALA A 25 14.58 -15.54 19.34
N PRO A 26 14.06 -14.52 18.62
CA PRO A 26 13.62 -14.72 17.25
C PRO A 26 14.78 -15.30 16.44
N ALA A 27 14.47 -16.25 15.55
CA ALA A 27 15.47 -16.74 14.62
C ALA A 27 16.08 -15.55 13.87
N PRO A 28 17.40 -15.55 13.60
CA PRO A 28 18.02 -14.47 12.84
C PRO A 28 17.25 -14.28 11.53
N GLN A 29 16.64 -13.11 11.37
CA GLN A 29 15.97 -12.76 10.13
C GLN A 29 17.03 -12.70 9.04
N ALA A 30 16.81 -13.47 7.97
CA ALA A 30 17.63 -13.37 6.77
C ALA A 30 17.63 -11.90 6.32
N ALA A 31 18.82 -11.39 5.97
CA ALA A 31 18.94 -10.03 5.44
C ALA A 31 17.95 -9.85 4.28
N PRO A 32 17.28 -8.68 4.17
CA PRO A 32 16.35 -8.43 3.09
C PRO A 32 17.07 -8.66 1.77
N VAL A 33 16.53 -9.59 0.97
CA VAL A 33 17.06 -9.89 -0.37
C VAL A 33 16.82 -8.64 -1.22
N ALA A 34 17.91 -8.03 -1.71
CA ALA A 34 17.84 -6.84 -2.53
C ALA A 34 16.98 -7.07 -3.79
N ALA A 35 16.34 -6.01 -4.27
CA ALA A 35 15.59 -6.02 -5.53
C ALA A 35 16.54 -6.33 -6.70
N SER A 36 16.10 -7.18 -7.63
CA SER A 36 16.85 -7.44 -8.85
C SER A 36 16.90 -6.19 -9.73
N GLU A 37 17.97 -6.04 -10.50
CA GLU A 37 18.11 -4.93 -11.44
C GLU A 37 17.00 -4.92 -12.50
N GLU A 38 16.51 -6.10 -12.88
CA GLU A 38 15.34 -6.25 -13.75
C GLU A 38 14.08 -5.67 -13.10
N ALA A 39 13.78 -5.98 -11.84
CA ALA A 39 12.60 -5.45 -11.16
C ALA A 39 12.67 -3.93 -10.97
N LYS A 40 13.87 -3.38 -10.74
CA LYS A 40 14.10 -1.93 -10.70
C LYS A 40 13.85 -1.31 -12.08
N ALA A 41 14.36 -1.91 -13.14
CA ALA A 41 14.13 -1.43 -14.50
C ALA A 41 12.64 -1.49 -14.89
N ASP A 42 11.95 -2.58 -14.56
CA ASP A 42 10.50 -2.72 -14.76
C ASP A 42 9.73 -1.63 -14.00
N LEU A 43 10.08 -1.37 -12.73
CA LEU A 43 9.48 -0.29 -11.94
C LEU A 43 9.69 1.07 -12.59
N GLU A 44 10.92 1.40 -12.99
CA GLU A 44 11.21 2.68 -13.65
C GLU A 44 10.45 2.82 -14.96
N ALA A 45 10.36 1.76 -15.77
CA ALA A 45 9.62 1.76 -17.01
C ALA A 45 8.13 2.04 -16.79
N LEU A 46 7.52 1.42 -15.76
CA LEU A 46 6.12 1.64 -15.42
C LEU A 46 5.87 3.09 -15.01
N ILE A 47 6.68 3.67 -14.12
CA ILE A 47 6.43 5.01 -13.55
C ILE A 47 6.86 6.17 -14.46
N SER A 48 7.64 5.91 -15.51
CA SER A 48 8.15 6.93 -16.42
C SER A 48 7.40 7.01 -17.76
N ASP A 49 6.37 6.19 -17.97
CA ASP A 49 5.56 6.22 -19.19
C ASP A 49 4.70 7.52 -19.25
N PRO A 50 4.98 8.45 -20.18
CA PRO A 50 4.22 9.70 -20.29
C PRO A 50 2.77 9.47 -20.75
N ALA A 51 2.46 8.32 -21.35
CA ALA A 51 1.08 7.97 -21.71
C ALA A 51 0.24 7.58 -20.48
N GLN A 52 0.90 7.07 -19.42
CA GLN A 52 0.30 6.60 -18.17
C GLN A 52 0.95 7.28 -16.95
N PRO A 53 0.81 8.61 -16.79
CA PRO A 53 1.54 9.35 -15.76
C PRO A 53 1.08 9.01 -14.34
N VAL A 54 -0.13 8.45 -14.17
CA VAL A 54 -0.66 8.01 -12.88
C VAL A 54 -0.54 6.50 -12.79
N VAL A 55 0.36 6.02 -11.92
CA VAL A 55 0.58 4.59 -11.70
C VAL A 55 0.22 4.24 -10.27
N PHE A 56 -0.59 3.20 -10.13
CA PHE A 56 -1.11 2.73 -8.86
C PHE A 56 -0.71 1.28 -8.64
N PHE A 57 0.30 1.07 -7.78
CA PHE A 57 0.68 -0.24 -7.27
C PHE A 57 -0.28 -0.66 -6.16
N ALA A 58 -0.94 -1.79 -6.36
CA ALA A 58 -2.06 -2.25 -5.56
C ALA A 58 -1.98 -3.76 -5.26
N LEU A 59 -2.87 -4.19 -4.39
CA LEU A 59 -3.26 -5.59 -4.24
C LEU A 59 -4.77 -5.70 -4.49
N GLU A 60 -5.20 -6.74 -5.18
CA GLU A 60 -6.62 -7.04 -5.45
C GLU A 60 -7.40 -7.17 -4.13
N TRP A 61 -6.76 -7.71 -3.09
CA TRP A 61 -7.37 -8.03 -1.79
C TRP A 61 -6.99 -7.01 -0.71
N CYS A 62 -6.92 -5.72 -1.07
CA CYS A 62 -6.58 -4.65 -0.14
C CYS A 62 -7.67 -3.59 -0.10
N GLU A 63 -8.28 -3.43 1.06
CA GLU A 63 -9.35 -2.46 1.29
C GLU A 63 -8.89 -1.00 1.22
N PHE A 64 -7.65 -0.70 1.60
CA PHE A 64 -7.06 0.63 1.38
C PHE A 64 -6.84 0.92 -0.11
N CYS A 65 -6.51 -0.11 -0.90
CA CYS A 65 -6.45 0.05 -2.35
C CYS A 65 -7.83 0.37 -2.91
N TRP A 66 -8.86 -0.37 -2.50
CA TRP A 66 -10.23 -0.11 -2.91
C TRP A 66 -10.70 1.30 -2.54
N SER A 67 -10.30 1.82 -1.38
CA SER A 67 -10.61 3.20 -0.99
C SER A 67 -10.00 4.23 -1.96
N VAL A 68 -8.74 4.07 -2.36
CA VAL A 68 -8.11 4.95 -3.36
C VAL A 68 -8.78 4.79 -4.73
N ARG A 69 -9.09 3.55 -5.16
CA ARG A 69 -9.84 3.31 -6.40
C ARG A 69 -11.19 4.03 -6.41
N LYS A 70 -11.93 4.02 -5.30
CA LYS A 70 -13.22 4.72 -5.17
C LYS A 70 -13.05 6.23 -5.27
N LEU A 71 -12.04 6.81 -4.61
CA LEU A 71 -11.73 8.23 -4.76
C LEU A 71 -11.41 8.57 -6.21
N PHE A 72 -10.50 7.82 -6.85
CA PHE A 72 -10.09 8.07 -8.23
C PHE A 72 -11.27 7.95 -9.20
N ALA A 73 -12.12 6.94 -9.02
CA ALA A 73 -13.34 6.80 -9.81
C ALA A 73 -14.31 7.98 -9.61
N ALA A 74 -14.52 8.43 -8.36
CA ALA A 74 -15.37 9.59 -8.07
C ALA A 74 -14.81 10.88 -8.67
N ALA A 75 -13.48 11.03 -8.68
CA ALA A 75 -12.76 12.18 -9.18
C ALA A 75 -12.45 12.14 -10.69
N GLY A 76 -12.84 11.07 -11.39
CA GLY A 76 -12.55 10.89 -12.82
C GLY A 76 -11.07 10.72 -13.16
N ILE A 77 -10.25 10.29 -12.19
CA ILE A 77 -8.80 10.10 -12.38
C ILE A 77 -8.57 8.75 -13.05
N GLU A 78 -8.05 8.77 -14.29
CA GLU A 78 -7.54 7.59 -14.97
C GLU A 78 -6.13 7.22 -14.46
N TYR A 79 -5.86 5.92 -14.36
CA TYR A 79 -4.59 5.41 -13.84
C TYR A 79 -4.26 4.02 -14.40
N LEU A 80 -2.97 3.71 -14.45
CA LEU A 80 -2.48 2.35 -14.66
C LEU A 80 -2.50 1.59 -13.33
N SER A 81 -3.28 0.52 -13.27
CA SER A 81 -3.33 -0.39 -12.13
C SER A 81 -2.27 -1.48 -12.26
N VAL A 82 -1.37 -1.56 -11.29
CA VAL A 82 -0.37 -2.64 -11.15
C VAL A 82 -0.76 -3.48 -9.94
N ASP A 83 -1.63 -4.47 -10.16
CA ASP A 83 -2.11 -5.38 -9.11
C ASP A 83 -1.10 -6.51 -8.87
N LEU A 84 -0.23 -6.31 -7.88
CA LEU A 84 0.98 -7.11 -7.63
C LEU A 84 0.69 -8.57 -7.24
N ASP A 85 -0.51 -8.87 -6.76
CA ASP A 85 -1.00 -10.21 -6.48
C ASP A 85 -1.90 -10.79 -7.59
N GLY A 86 -2.13 -10.02 -8.67
CA GLY A 86 -2.90 -10.44 -9.83
C GLY A 86 -2.19 -11.49 -10.70
N ALA A 87 -2.93 -12.10 -11.62
CA ALA A 87 -2.41 -13.20 -12.45
C ALA A 87 -1.18 -12.80 -13.28
N ALA A 88 -1.12 -11.57 -13.79
CA ALA A 88 -0.01 -11.07 -14.62
C ALA A 88 1.33 -10.92 -13.88
N TYR A 89 1.29 -10.87 -12.54
CA TYR A 89 2.47 -10.65 -11.69
C TYR A 89 2.85 -11.89 -10.86
N ARG A 90 2.16 -13.02 -11.07
CA ARG A 90 2.37 -14.25 -10.30
C ARG A 90 3.49 -15.13 -10.84
N GLU A 91 3.66 -15.16 -12.16
CA GLU A 91 4.76 -15.88 -12.81
C GLU A 91 6.10 -15.34 -12.32
N ASP A 92 7.02 -16.24 -11.99
CA ASP A 92 8.37 -15.94 -11.47
C ASP A 92 8.44 -14.97 -10.28
N ASP A 93 7.38 -14.87 -9.47
CA ASP A 93 7.27 -13.93 -8.34
C ASP A 93 7.53 -12.45 -8.75
N ARG A 94 7.12 -12.06 -9.96
CA ARG A 94 7.27 -10.67 -10.44
C ARG A 94 6.66 -9.65 -9.49
N GLY A 95 5.51 -9.97 -8.89
CA GLY A 95 4.87 -9.16 -7.86
C GLY A 95 5.73 -8.96 -6.62
N GLY A 96 6.32 -10.04 -6.10
CA GLY A 96 7.26 -9.97 -4.98
C GLY A 96 8.53 -9.19 -5.34
N ALA A 97 9.04 -9.34 -6.56
CA ALA A 97 10.20 -8.61 -7.07
C ALA A 97 9.92 -7.10 -7.17
N LEU A 98 8.78 -6.70 -7.74
CA LEU A 98 8.36 -5.30 -7.79
C LEU A 98 8.12 -4.70 -6.40
N ARG A 99 7.58 -5.45 -5.44
CA ARG A 99 7.45 -4.98 -4.05
C ARG A 99 8.80 -4.67 -3.41
N LYS A 100 9.83 -5.47 -3.68
CA LYS A 100 11.20 -5.20 -3.21
C LYS A 100 11.75 -3.94 -3.87
N ALA A 101 11.58 -3.79 -5.19
CA ALA A 101 12.02 -2.61 -5.92
C ALA A 101 11.32 -1.33 -5.41
N LEU A 102 10.01 -1.38 -5.16
CA LEU A 102 9.24 -0.29 -4.56
C LEU A 102 9.80 0.07 -3.17
N ALA A 103 10.01 -0.93 -2.31
CA ALA A 103 10.54 -0.70 -0.97
C ALA A 103 11.93 -0.05 -0.98
N GLU A 104 12.81 -0.46 -1.89
CA GLU A 104 14.12 0.20 -2.06
C GLU A 104 14.00 1.61 -2.63
N ARG A 105 13.08 1.82 -3.59
CA ARG A 105 12.89 3.11 -4.27
C ARG A 105 12.24 4.16 -3.37
N THR A 106 11.27 3.77 -2.54
CA THR A 106 10.43 4.70 -1.77
C THR A 106 10.71 4.68 -0.28
N GLY A 107 11.35 3.63 0.22
CA GLY A 107 11.47 3.34 1.66
C GLY A 107 10.18 2.79 2.28
N ALA A 108 9.08 2.66 1.51
CA ALA A 108 7.80 2.19 2.00
C ALA A 108 7.54 0.74 1.57
N VAL A 109 7.11 -0.10 2.53
CA VAL A 109 6.83 -1.54 2.30
C VAL A 109 5.34 -1.85 2.15
N THR A 110 4.49 -0.87 2.44
CA THR A 110 3.03 -0.97 2.40
C THR A 110 2.49 -0.67 1.01
N ILE A 111 1.25 -1.07 0.78
CA ILE A 111 0.45 -0.82 -0.42
C ILE A 111 -0.88 -0.21 0.07
N PRO A 112 -1.54 0.71 -0.67
CA PRO A 112 -1.22 1.21 -2.01
C PRO A 112 0.08 2.04 -2.07
N GLN A 113 0.73 2.10 -3.24
CA GLN A 113 1.76 3.11 -3.56
C GLN A 113 1.40 3.80 -4.87
N ILE A 114 1.27 5.13 -4.83
CA ILE A 114 0.81 5.95 -5.95
C ILE A 114 1.98 6.78 -6.47
N PHE A 115 2.12 6.82 -7.80
CA PHE A 115 3.06 7.66 -8.52
C PHE A 115 2.32 8.55 -9.50
N ILE A 116 2.77 9.81 -9.62
CA ILE A 116 2.28 10.77 -10.62
C ILE A 116 3.50 11.42 -11.28
N GLY A 117 3.62 11.31 -12.62
CA GLY A 117 4.77 11.84 -13.35
C GLY A 117 6.10 11.27 -12.87
N GLY A 118 6.13 9.99 -12.49
CA GLY A 118 7.30 9.33 -11.90
C GLY A 118 7.63 9.72 -10.44
N LYS A 119 6.91 10.67 -9.84
CA LYS A 119 7.08 11.08 -8.45
C LYS A 119 6.22 10.22 -7.52
N HIS A 120 6.83 9.66 -6.48
CA HIS A 120 6.11 8.94 -5.44
C HIS A 120 5.26 9.92 -4.59
N VAL A 121 3.95 9.69 -4.55
CA VAL A 121 2.99 10.45 -3.74
C VAL A 121 2.90 9.87 -2.33
N GLY A 122 2.85 8.54 -2.21
CA GLY A 122 2.68 7.82 -0.95
C GLY A 122 1.60 6.74 -1.05
N GLY A 123 1.00 6.40 0.09
CA GLY A 123 -0.09 5.44 0.17
C GLY A 123 -1.46 6.10 0.24
N ALA A 124 -2.43 5.40 0.84
CA ALA A 124 -3.83 5.86 0.87
C ALA A 124 -3.98 7.16 1.68
N THR A 125 -3.31 7.25 2.83
CA THR A 125 -3.38 8.42 3.71
C THR A 125 -2.80 9.65 3.01
N GLU A 126 -1.60 9.53 2.47
CA GLU A 126 -0.89 10.61 1.78
C GLU A 126 -1.66 11.06 0.53
N THR A 127 -2.26 10.12 -0.20
CA THR A 127 -3.11 10.44 -1.36
C THR A 127 -4.37 11.20 -0.95
N PHE A 128 -5.01 10.82 0.16
CA PHE A 128 -6.21 11.51 0.68
C PHE A 128 -5.89 12.88 1.25
N ASP A 129 -4.77 13.02 1.95
CA ASP A 129 -4.28 14.33 2.39
C ASP A 129 -3.98 15.22 1.19
N ALA A 130 -3.30 14.71 0.16
CA ALA A 130 -3.00 15.45 -1.06
C ALA A 130 -4.27 15.87 -1.83
N PHE A 131 -5.29 15.01 -1.89
CA PHE A 131 -6.57 15.37 -2.49
C PHE A 131 -7.28 16.47 -1.70
N ASN A 132 -7.32 16.34 -0.37
CA ASN A 132 -7.99 17.29 0.51
C ASN A 132 -7.31 18.67 0.52
N SER A 133 -5.98 18.71 0.35
CA SER A 133 -5.21 19.96 0.33
C SER A 133 -5.16 20.65 -1.03
N GLY A 134 -5.59 19.97 -2.11
CA GLY A 134 -5.44 20.47 -3.49
C GLY A 134 -4.13 20.05 -4.17
N ALA A 135 -3.17 19.51 -3.42
CA ALA A 135 -1.85 19.15 -3.95
C ALA A 135 -1.92 18.02 -4.99
N LEU A 136 -2.87 17.08 -4.86
CA LEU A 136 -3.04 16.02 -5.85
C LEU A 136 -3.50 16.58 -7.20
N GLN A 137 -4.41 17.55 -7.16
CA GLN A 137 -4.96 18.24 -8.32
C GLN A 137 -3.86 19.02 -9.04
N GLU A 138 -2.98 19.69 -8.29
CA GLU A 138 -1.81 20.39 -8.86
C GLU A 138 -0.84 19.43 -9.56
N MET A 139 -0.54 18.27 -8.95
CA MET A 139 0.32 17.25 -9.55
C MET A 139 -0.30 16.68 -10.83
N LEU A 140 -1.61 16.42 -10.84
CA LEU A 140 -2.33 15.90 -12.00
C LEU A 140 -2.42 16.93 -13.13
N ALA A 141 -2.66 18.19 -12.81
CA ALA A 141 -2.69 19.28 -13.78
C ALA A 141 -1.33 19.48 -14.46
N ALA A 142 -0.22 19.30 -13.74
CA ALA A 142 1.13 19.34 -14.31
C ALA A 142 1.38 18.24 -15.36
N GLU A 143 0.71 17.10 -15.22
CA GLU A 143 0.72 15.97 -16.17
C GLU A 143 -0.41 16.05 -17.22
N GLY A 144 -1.11 17.20 -17.29
CA GLY A 144 -2.20 17.42 -18.24
C GLY A 144 -3.45 16.57 -17.98
N ARG A 145 -3.69 16.18 -16.72
CA ARG A 145 -4.84 15.38 -16.29
C ARG A 145 -5.87 16.24 -15.57
N GLU A 146 -7.12 16.10 -15.96
CA GLU A 146 -8.25 16.76 -15.31
C GLU A 146 -8.73 15.97 -14.08
N VAL A 147 -9.27 16.68 -13.09
CA VAL A 147 -9.78 16.09 -11.85
C VAL A 147 -11.11 16.72 -11.49
N HIS A 148 -12.14 15.91 -11.30
CA HIS A 148 -13.42 16.35 -10.76
C HIS A 148 -13.35 16.40 -9.24
N THR A 149 -13.73 17.53 -8.67
CA THR A 149 -13.75 17.71 -7.20
C THR A 149 -15.14 18.03 -6.68
N GLU A 150 -16.06 18.38 -7.57
CA GLU A 150 -17.43 18.75 -7.23
C GLU A 150 -18.15 17.57 -6.57
N GLY A 151 -18.72 17.82 -5.38
CA GLY A 151 -19.46 16.81 -4.62
C GLY A 151 -18.59 15.80 -3.87
N ILE A 152 -17.27 15.83 -4.07
CA ILE A 152 -16.33 15.04 -3.27
C ILE A 152 -15.99 15.85 -2.02
N GLY A 153 -16.52 15.38 -0.88
CA GLY A 153 -16.18 15.94 0.43
C GLY A 153 -14.77 15.54 0.87
N ASN A 154 -14.59 15.32 2.16
CA ASN A 154 -13.33 14.83 2.69
C ASN A 154 -13.01 13.42 2.14
N ALA A 155 -11.86 13.25 1.49
CA ALA A 155 -11.40 11.99 0.90
C ALA A 155 -11.28 10.82 1.91
N TYR A 156 -11.09 11.12 3.20
CA TYR A 156 -11.12 10.08 4.25
C TYR A 156 -12.48 9.37 4.35
N GLY A 157 -13.56 9.94 3.80
CA GLY A 157 -14.86 9.28 3.68
C GLY A 157 -14.87 8.02 2.81
N PHE A 158 -13.83 7.80 1.99
CA PHE A 158 -13.68 6.57 1.20
C PHE A 158 -13.02 5.42 1.97
N LEU A 159 -12.47 5.66 3.16
CA LEU A 159 -11.89 4.61 4.00
C LEU A 159 -12.94 3.61 4.49
N PRO A 160 -12.53 2.38 4.84
CA PRO A 160 -13.44 1.41 5.41
C PRO A 160 -14.08 1.93 6.71
N ALA A 161 -15.39 1.75 6.86
CA ALA A 161 -16.15 2.32 7.98
C ALA A 161 -15.77 1.73 9.36
N TRP A 162 -15.10 0.57 9.39
CA TRP A 162 -14.59 -0.03 10.63
C TRP A 162 -13.32 0.65 11.15
N LEU A 163 -12.64 1.44 10.31
CA LEU A 163 -11.42 2.14 10.68
C LEU A 163 -11.74 3.39 11.51
N HIS A 164 -10.93 3.65 12.54
CA HIS A 164 -11.08 4.87 13.33
C HIS A 164 -10.95 6.12 12.43
N PRO A 165 -11.88 7.08 12.51
CA PRO A 165 -11.84 8.29 11.69
C PRO A 165 -10.51 9.02 11.85
N ARG A 166 -9.91 9.41 10.72
CA ARG A 166 -8.68 10.21 10.70
C ARG A 166 -9.03 11.65 10.34
N LYS A 167 -8.29 12.59 10.94
CA LYS A 167 -8.31 13.99 10.53
C LYS A 167 -7.23 14.18 9.46
N PRO A 168 -7.50 14.98 8.41
CA PRO A 168 -6.48 15.31 7.42
C PRO A 168 -5.31 16.04 8.08
N ALA A 169 -4.12 15.86 7.52
CA ALA A 169 -2.95 16.61 7.94
C ALA A 169 -3.21 18.12 7.80
N THR A 170 -2.86 18.90 8.82
CA THR A 170 -2.92 20.37 8.76
C THR A 170 -1.80 20.88 7.87
N ALA A 171 -2.16 21.70 6.87
CA ALA A 171 -1.22 22.43 6.02
C ALA A 171 -0.41 23.48 6.79
#